data_AF-A0A1E7K6P3-F1
#
_entry.id   AF-A0A1E7K6P3-F1
#
_cell.length_a   1.000
_cell.length_b   1.000
_cell.length_c   1.000
_cell.angle_alpha   90.00
_cell.angle_beta   90.00
_cell.angle_gamma   90.00
#
_symmetry.space_group_name_H-M   'P 1'
#
loop_
_entity.id
_entity.type
_entity.pdbx_description
1 polymer ?
#
loop_
_entity_poly.entity_id
_entity_poly.type
_entity_poly.pdbx_seq_one_letter_code
_entity_poly.pdbx_strand_id
1 'polypeptide(L)'
;MVALLLSVVLVGCGDGESGHPTGLTPGDATTSAAGGNEGAESPSAAPESRNRKYVAMTMEGELHAMLSFQVYPAGGQVVGKYTLIHFDGSGREIRTKTDFNGRGTGTMFEFEGLTDYGNVKGTLSEDRTRLKLDRTFGVEKTQWTILSSEDAFESTVKKYAKRFESCSKKKDYNPCEDVT
;
A
#
# COMPACT_ATOMS: atom_id res chain seq x y z
N MET A 1 48.77 -19.55 13.88
CA MET A 1 50.05 -18.84 13.67
C MET A 1 50.05 -18.35 12.22
N VAL A 2 50.61 -17.16 11.96
CA VAL A 2 50.54 -16.32 10.72
C VAL A 2 49.39 -15.30 10.77
N ALA A 3 49.54 -14.00 10.58
CA ALA A 3 50.63 -13.02 10.80
C ALA A 3 49.94 -11.64 10.78
N LEU A 4 50.30 -10.75 11.73
CA LEU A 4 49.94 -9.33 11.74
C LEU A 4 50.68 -8.58 10.62
N LEU A 5 50.03 -7.58 10.01
CA LEU A 5 50.72 -6.43 9.44
C LEU A 5 50.00 -5.13 9.86
N LEU A 6 50.65 -4.42 10.78
CA LEU A 6 50.47 -3.00 11.08
C LEU A 6 51.19 -2.15 10.02
N SER A 7 50.66 -0.95 9.75
CA SER A 7 51.47 0.24 9.43
C SER A 7 50.70 1.51 9.83
N VAL A 8 51.45 2.48 10.34
CA VAL A 8 51.07 3.59 11.21
C VAL A 8 51.52 4.91 10.56
N VAL A 9 50.57 5.88 10.52
CA VAL A 9 50.65 7.34 10.83
C VAL A 9 51.52 8.31 10.00
N LEU A 10 50.88 9.44 9.64
CA LEU A 10 51.39 10.83 9.71
C LEU A 10 50.19 11.75 10.01
N VAL A 11 49.99 12.15 11.28
CA VAL A 11 50.28 13.46 11.91
C VAL A 11 49.72 14.68 11.16
N GLY A 12 48.75 15.34 11.80
CA GLY A 12 48.35 16.72 11.56
C GLY A 12 47.70 17.28 12.82
N CYS A 13 48.46 18.05 13.58
CA CYS A 13 48.09 18.74 14.82
C CYS A 13 47.12 19.91 14.55
N GLY A 14 46.30 20.26 15.57
CA GLY A 14 45.57 21.51 15.57
C GLY A 14 44.48 21.57 16.64
N ASP A 15 44.90 21.84 17.87
CA ASP A 15 44.10 22.07 19.08
C ASP A 15 42.94 23.05 18.89
N GLY A 16 41.82 22.72 19.53
CA GLY A 16 40.66 23.57 19.67
C GLY A 16 40.73 24.51 20.88
N GLU A 17 39.88 25.53 20.77
CA GLU A 17 39.31 26.37 21.83
C GLU A 17 40.10 27.61 22.29
N SER A 18 39.61 28.79 21.87
CA SER A 18 39.30 29.93 22.75
C SER A 18 38.64 31.10 21.99
N GLY A 19 37.46 31.53 22.47
CA GLY A 19 37.12 32.96 22.61
C GLY A 19 36.44 33.71 21.45
N HIS A 20 35.14 33.97 21.60
CA HIS A 20 34.33 35.11 21.11
C HIS A 20 35.07 36.48 21.09
N PRO A 21 34.62 37.54 20.34
CA PRO A 21 33.24 38.04 20.43
C PRO A 21 32.60 38.83 19.25
N THR A 22 31.29 39.05 19.45
CA THR A 22 30.46 40.24 19.12
C THR A 22 30.06 40.54 17.66
N GLY A 23 28.74 40.44 17.43
CA GLY A 23 28.04 41.21 16.40
C GLY A 23 27.63 42.62 16.87
N LEU A 24 26.72 43.23 16.08
CA LEU A 24 26.07 44.57 16.17
C LEU A 24 26.85 45.66 15.40
N THR A 25 26.35 46.48 14.45
CA THR A 25 25.02 46.82 13.88
C THR A 25 25.27 47.74 12.61
N PRO A 26 24.33 48.54 12.04
CA PRO A 26 23.40 48.27 10.93
C PRO A 26 23.57 49.22 9.70
N GLY A 27 22.83 49.02 8.60
CA GLY A 27 22.77 50.00 7.51
C GLY A 27 21.69 49.70 6.45
N ASP A 28 20.65 50.53 6.46
CA ASP A 28 19.48 50.57 5.55
C ASP A 28 19.84 50.96 4.10
N ALA A 29 19.17 50.36 3.10
CA ALA A 29 18.74 51.01 1.84
C ALA A 29 17.97 50.05 0.87
N THR A 30 16.64 50.11 0.96
CA THR A 30 15.57 50.13 -0.07
C THR A 30 15.77 49.64 -1.53
N THR A 31 14.78 48.82 -1.96
CA THR A 31 14.18 48.58 -3.31
C THR A 31 14.92 47.79 -4.41
N SER A 32 14.30 46.70 -4.88
CA SER A 32 13.44 46.71 -6.09
C SER A 32 12.84 45.33 -6.38
N ALA A 33 11.52 45.30 -6.59
CA ALA A 33 10.81 44.18 -7.19
C ALA A 33 10.85 44.32 -8.73
N ALA A 34 11.17 43.24 -9.45
CA ALA A 34 10.79 43.06 -10.86
C ALA A 34 10.99 41.61 -11.31
N GLY A 35 9.90 41.00 -11.83
CA GLY A 35 9.85 39.96 -12.88
C GLY A 35 10.62 38.66 -12.63
N GLY A 36 10.02 37.47 -12.68
CA GLY A 36 8.93 37.03 -13.54
C GLY A 36 9.33 35.67 -14.11
N ASN A 37 8.30 34.87 -14.37
CA ASN A 37 8.27 33.64 -15.16
C ASN A 37 8.72 32.30 -14.56
N GLU A 38 7.69 31.50 -14.24
CA GLU A 38 7.44 30.19 -14.84
C GLU A 38 8.63 29.22 -14.89
N GLY A 39 8.95 28.65 -13.74
CA GLY A 39 9.37 27.25 -13.67
C GLY A 39 8.17 26.45 -13.20
N ALA A 40 7.49 25.76 -14.11
CA ALA A 40 6.58 24.69 -13.71
C ALA A 40 7.38 23.75 -12.81
N GLU A 41 7.06 23.75 -11.52
CA GLU A 41 7.62 22.83 -10.55
C GLU A 41 7.17 21.44 -11.00
N SER A 42 8.04 20.80 -11.79
CA SER A 42 7.95 19.38 -12.10
C SER A 42 7.63 18.69 -10.77
N PRO A 43 6.57 17.87 -10.66
CA PRO A 43 6.22 17.23 -9.39
C PRO A 43 7.37 16.29 -9.03
N SER A 44 8.34 16.84 -8.30
CA SER A 44 9.54 16.15 -7.86
C SER A 44 9.05 15.07 -6.92
N ALA A 45 9.27 13.82 -7.32
CA ALA A 45 8.86 12.66 -6.56
C ALA A 45 9.44 12.76 -5.15
N ALA A 46 8.60 13.19 -4.21
CA ALA A 46 8.98 13.31 -2.81
C ALA A 46 9.52 11.94 -2.34
N PRO A 47 10.64 11.90 -1.60
CA PRO A 47 11.23 10.63 -1.17
C PRO A 47 10.20 9.83 -0.35
N GLU A 48 9.96 8.59 -0.79
CA GLU A 48 9.04 7.61 -0.20
C GLU A 48 9.49 7.22 1.21
N SER A 49 9.38 8.13 2.17
CA SER A 49 9.83 7.94 3.57
C SER A 49 8.69 7.51 4.50
N ARG A 50 7.45 7.50 4.00
CA ARG A 50 6.25 7.13 4.78
C ARG A 50 5.70 5.80 4.31
N ASN A 51 5.21 5.02 5.27
CA ASN A 51 4.49 3.79 5.00
C ASN A 51 3.24 4.11 4.16
N ARG A 52 3.04 3.36 3.07
CA ARG A 52 1.86 3.51 2.21
C ARG A 52 0.89 2.37 2.45
N LYS A 53 -0.39 2.67 2.61
CA LYS A 53 -1.44 1.68 2.83
C LYS A 53 -2.33 1.59 1.59
N TYR A 54 -2.71 0.39 1.22
CA TYR A 54 -3.57 0.11 0.09
C TYR A 54 -4.63 -0.90 0.51
N VAL A 55 -5.84 -0.69 0.01
CA VAL A 55 -6.92 -1.66 0.07
C VAL A 55 -7.38 -1.88 -1.36
N ALA A 56 -7.28 -3.10 -1.87
CA ALA A 56 -7.74 -3.46 -3.20
C ALA A 56 -8.87 -4.49 -3.07
N MET A 57 -9.94 -4.35 -3.84
CA MET A 57 -11.05 -5.27 -3.83
C MET A 57 -11.38 -5.81 -5.22
N THR A 58 -11.99 -7.00 -5.25
CA THR A 58 -12.66 -7.54 -6.42
C THR A 58 -13.89 -8.34 -6.01
N MET A 59 -14.83 -8.52 -6.94
CA MET A 59 -16.05 -9.30 -6.73
C MET A 59 -16.33 -10.14 -7.97
N GLU A 60 -16.79 -11.37 -7.76
CA GLU A 60 -17.35 -12.24 -8.81
C GLU A 60 -18.48 -13.08 -8.21
N GLY A 61 -19.72 -12.85 -8.65
CA GLY A 61 -20.89 -13.51 -8.08
C GLY A 61 -21.00 -13.31 -6.57
N GLU A 62 -21.02 -14.42 -5.83
CA GLU A 62 -21.09 -14.45 -4.36
C GLU A 62 -19.71 -14.25 -3.67
N LEU A 63 -18.62 -14.23 -4.44
CA LEU A 63 -17.27 -14.09 -3.92
C LEU A 63 -16.85 -12.62 -3.88
N HIS A 64 -16.40 -12.17 -2.71
CA HIS A 64 -15.93 -10.83 -2.45
C HIS A 64 -14.55 -10.92 -1.83
N ALA A 65 -13.56 -10.32 -2.47
CA ALA A 65 -12.16 -10.43 -2.07
C ALA A 65 -11.56 -9.05 -1.78
N MET A 66 -10.68 -9.00 -0.77
CA MET A 66 -9.92 -7.82 -0.39
C MET A 66 -8.46 -8.17 -0.12
N LEU A 67 -7.54 -7.35 -0.66
CA LEU A 67 -6.16 -7.25 -0.23
C LEU A 67 -5.99 -5.95 0.54
N SER A 68 -5.71 -6.02 1.84
CA SER A 68 -5.29 -4.86 2.65
C SER A 68 -3.80 -5.01 2.95
N PHE A 69 -2.97 -4.04 2.56
CA PHE A 69 -1.53 -4.13 2.75
C PHE A 69 -0.85 -2.79 2.98
N GLN A 70 0.30 -2.87 3.62
CA GLN A 70 1.18 -1.75 3.89
C GLN A 70 2.55 -1.99 3.25
N VAL A 71 3.06 -0.97 2.56
CA VAL A 71 4.38 -0.94 1.96
C VAL A 71 5.28 -0.06 2.82
N TYR A 72 6.32 -0.67 3.38
CA TYR A 72 7.33 0.02 4.18
C TYR A 72 8.43 0.59 3.27
N PRO A 73 8.93 1.80 3.58
CA PRO A 73 9.89 2.50 2.74
C PRO A 73 11.27 1.83 2.71
N ALA A 74 11.73 1.31 3.85
CA ALA A 74 13.02 0.64 3.96
C ALA A 74 12.92 -0.79 3.38
N GLY A 75 13.66 -1.06 2.30
CA GLY A 75 13.72 -2.38 1.67
C GLY A 75 12.46 -2.80 0.92
N GLY A 76 11.44 -1.92 0.84
CA GLY A 76 10.20 -2.18 0.10
C GLY A 76 9.36 -3.30 0.69
N GLN A 77 9.47 -3.59 2.00
CA GLN A 77 8.73 -4.70 2.60
C GLN A 77 7.22 -4.47 2.48
N VAL A 78 6.49 -5.51 2.07
CA VAL A 78 5.02 -5.54 2.05
C VAL A 78 4.54 -6.49 3.14
N VAL A 79 3.57 -6.05 3.93
CA VAL A 79 2.85 -6.89 4.90
C VAL A 79 1.37 -6.62 4.70
N GLY A 80 0.57 -7.68 4.62
CA GLY A 80 -0.85 -7.54 4.37
C GLY A 80 -1.70 -8.74 4.77
N LYS A 81 -2.98 -8.58 4.51
CA LYS A 81 -4.03 -9.56 4.78
C LYS A 81 -4.95 -9.67 3.57
N TYR A 82 -5.12 -10.89 3.11
CA TYR A 82 -6.13 -11.27 2.15
C TYR A 82 -7.39 -11.69 2.90
N THR A 83 -8.54 -11.19 2.49
CA THR A 83 -9.85 -11.60 2.99
C THR A 83 -10.69 -12.07 1.83
N LEU A 84 -11.20 -13.31 1.90
CA LEU A 84 -12.20 -13.85 0.99
C LEU A 84 -13.51 -14.02 1.75
N ILE A 85 -14.57 -13.46 1.19
CA ILE A 85 -15.94 -13.62 1.66
C ILE A 85 -16.73 -14.36 0.59
N HIS A 86 -17.44 -15.40 1.00
CA HIS A 86 -18.39 -16.14 0.18
C HIS A 86 -19.74 -16.14 0.91
N PHE A 87 -20.82 -15.92 0.18
CA PHE A 87 -22.18 -16.13 0.68
C PHE A 87 -22.65 -17.51 0.26
N ASP A 88 -23.02 -18.37 1.21
CA ASP A 88 -23.58 -19.68 0.86
C ASP A 88 -25.01 -19.57 0.31
N GLY A 89 -25.58 -20.67 -0.19
CA GLY A 89 -26.95 -20.68 -0.77
C GLY A 89 -28.08 -20.28 0.19
N SER A 90 -27.80 -20.13 1.50
CA SER A 90 -28.74 -19.56 2.48
C SER A 90 -28.53 -18.06 2.73
N GLY A 91 -27.55 -17.46 2.06
CA GLY A 91 -27.13 -16.08 2.24
C GLY A 91 -26.24 -15.83 3.46
N ARG A 92 -25.67 -16.89 4.06
CA ARG A 92 -24.77 -16.74 5.21
C ARG A 92 -23.36 -16.37 4.74
N GLU A 93 -22.80 -15.33 5.35
CA GLU A 93 -21.43 -14.88 5.12
C GLU A 93 -20.42 -15.88 5.71
N ILE A 94 -19.51 -16.41 4.88
CA ILE A 94 -18.36 -17.21 5.27
C ILE A 94 -17.11 -16.40 4.94
N ARG A 95 -16.23 -16.20 5.93
CA ARG A 95 -15.04 -15.35 5.80
C ARG A 95 -13.75 -16.12 6.11
N THR A 96 -12.82 -16.07 5.17
CA THR A 96 -11.46 -16.60 5.32
C THR A 96 -10.46 -15.46 5.27
N LYS A 97 -9.47 -15.48 6.18
CA LYS A 97 -8.40 -14.48 6.25
C LYS A 97 -7.05 -15.16 6.18
N THR A 98 -6.17 -14.64 5.33
CA THR A 98 -4.81 -15.14 5.13
C THR A 98 -3.83 -13.99 5.23
N ASP A 99 -2.89 -14.07 6.17
CA ASP A 99 -1.78 -13.11 6.23
C ASP A 99 -0.78 -13.39 5.10
N PHE A 100 -0.22 -12.34 4.52
CA PHE A 100 0.78 -12.45 3.46
C PHE A 100 1.90 -11.42 3.66
N ASN A 101 3.04 -11.71 3.06
CA ASN A 101 4.19 -10.82 3.03
C ASN A 101 4.54 -10.50 1.58
N GLY A 102 5.62 -9.75 1.38
CA GLY A 102 6.12 -9.51 0.04
C GLY A 102 7.10 -8.36 -0.05
N ARG A 103 7.26 -7.88 -1.27
CA ARG A 103 8.13 -6.75 -1.60
C ARG A 103 7.45 -5.83 -2.60
N GLY A 104 7.81 -4.56 -2.58
CA GLY A 104 7.19 -3.57 -3.44
C GLY A 104 7.97 -2.27 -3.51
N THR A 105 8.05 -1.71 -4.71
CA THR A 105 8.71 -0.44 -4.97
C THR A 105 7.87 0.36 -5.96
N GLY A 106 7.65 1.65 -5.68
CA GLY A 106 6.81 2.50 -6.52
C GLY A 106 5.40 1.94 -6.70
N THR A 107 5.11 1.45 -7.90
CA THR A 107 3.82 0.89 -8.34
C THR A 107 3.82 -0.63 -8.52
N MET A 108 4.97 -1.31 -8.31
CA MET A 108 5.09 -2.75 -8.50
C MET A 108 5.16 -3.46 -7.15
N PHE A 109 4.44 -4.58 -7.04
CA PHE A 109 4.37 -5.40 -5.84
C PHE A 109 4.56 -6.88 -6.19
N GLU A 110 5.16 -7.62 -5.28
CA GLU A 110 5.25 -9.06 -5.28
C GLU A 110 4.70 -9.55 -3.94
N PHE A 111 3.65 -10.37 -4.00
CA PHE A 111 2.94 -10.88 -2.85
C PHE A 111 3.27 -12.36 -2.66
N GLU A 112 3.75 -12.69 -1.47
CA GLU A 112 4.20 -14.02 -1.05
C GLU A 112 3.18 -14.61 -0.06
N GLY A 113 2.79 -15.86 -0.25
CA GLY A 113 1.84 -16.55 0.63
C GLY A 113 0.36 -16.36 0.27
N LEU A 114 0.05 -15.76 -0.89
CA LEU A 114 -1.31 -15.72 -1.43
C LEU A 114 -1.71 -17.03 -2.14
N THR A 115 -0.74 -17.78 -2.66
CA THR A 115 -0.95 -19.05 -3.35
C THR A 115 0.19 -20.03 -3.06
N ASP A 116 -0.07 -21.33 -3.21
CA ASP A 116 0.95 -22.37 -3.11
C ASP A 116 1.84 -22.48 -4.35
N TYR A 117 1.44 -21.84 -5.46
CA TYR A 117 2.13 -21.91 -6.76
C TYR A 117 3.16 -20.77 -6.96
N GLY A 118 3.51 -20.08 -5.87
CA GLY A 118 4.47 -19.00 -5.85
C GLY A 118 3.85 -17.61 -5.78
N ASN A 119 4.69 -16.62 -6.05
CA ASN A 119 4.37 -15.22 -5.79
C ASN A 119 3.41 -14.67 -6.85
N VAL A 120 2.50 -13.80 -6.39
CA VAL A 120 1.61 -13.04 -7.26
C VAL A 120 2.17 -11.65 -7.46
N LYS A 121 2.27 -11.18 -8.70
CA LYS A 121 2.78 -9.85 -9.01
C LYS A 121 1.63 -8.88 -9.23
N GLY A 122 1.74 -7.68 -8.66
CA GLY A 122 0.77 -6.60 -8.78
C GLY A 122 1.39 -5.34 -9.39
N THR A 123 0.62 -4.64 -10.22
CA THR A 123 0.98 -3.31 -10.75
C THR A 123 -0.15 -2.33 -10.48
N LEU A 124 0.14 -1.28 -9.75
CA LEU A 124 -0.77 -0.16 -9.51
C LEU A 124 -0.85 0.71 -10.78
N SER A 125 -2.06 1.07 -11.19
CA SER A 125 -2.28 2.01 -12.28
C SER A 125 -1.70 3.39 -11.95
N GLU A 126 -1.41 4.19 -12.99
CA GLU A 126 -0.88 5.55 -12.83
C GLU A 126 -1.80 6.45 -12.00
N ASP A 127 -3.12 6.34 -12.22
CA ASP A 127 -4.16 7.03 -11.45
C ASP A 127 -4.39 6.46 -10.04
N ARG A 128 -3.71 5.35 -9.70
CA ARG A 128 -3.79 4.62 -8.43
C ARG A 128 -5.18 4.13 -8.05
N THR A 129 -6.07 3.97 -9.03
CA THR A 129 -7.44 3.47 -8.82
C THR A 129 -7.54 1.96 -9.00
N ARG A 130 -6.55 1.31 -9.61
CA ARG A 130 -6.58 -0.11 -9.94
C ARG A 130 -5.26 -0.80 -9.61
N LEU A 131 -5.37 -2.01 -9.10
CA LEU A 131 -4.26 -2.96 -8.96
C LEU A 131 -4.47 -4.08 -9.97
N LYS A 132 -3.56 -4.23 -10.94
CA LYS A 132 -3.58 -5.34 -11.90
C LYS A 132 -2.62 -6.42 -11.44
N LEU A 133 -3.12 -7.65 -11.31
CA LEU A 133 -2.34 -8.82 -10.99
C LEU A 133 -1.88 -9.55 -12.27
N ASP A 134 -0.76 -10.25 -12.19
CA ASP A 134 -0.26 -11.10 -13.28
C ASP A 134 -1.05 -12.40 -13.44
N ARG A 135 -1.78 -12.81 -12.40
CA ARG A 135 -2.61 -14.02 -12.35
C ARG A 135 -3.81 -13.86 -11.42
N THR A 136 -4.76 -14.78 -11.53
CA THR A 136 -5.91 -14.89 -10.62
C THR A 136 -5.57 -15.73 -9.41
N PHE A 137 -6.17 -15.43 -8.26
CA PHE A 137 -6.16 -16.29 -7.07
C PHE A 137 -7.40 -15.99 -6.22
N GLY A 138 -8.02 -17.02 -5.66
CA GLY A 138 -9.23 -16.91 -4.80
C GLY A 138 -10.51 -16.44 -5.53
N VAL A 139 -10.39 -15.47 -6.45
CA VAL A 139 -11.43 -14.97 -7.35
C VAL A 139 -10.82 -14.90 -8.76
N GLU A 140 -11.59 -15.25 -9.78
CA GLU A 140 -11.15 -15.29 -11.19
C GLU A 140 -11.05 -13.90 -11.83
N LYS A 141 -10.40 -12.95 -11.13
CA LYS A 141 -10.16 -11.58 -11.61
C LYS A 141 -8.72 -11.16 -11.39
N THR A 142 -8.11 -10.61 -12.44
CA THR A 142 -6.77 -10.01 -12.37
C THR A 142 -6.82 -8.52 -12.10
N GLN A 143 -7.92 -7.83 -12.40
CA GLN A 143 -8.05 -6.39 -12.11
C GLN A 143 -8.84 -6.18 -10.82
N TRP A 144 -8.22 -5.44 -9.90
CA TRP A 144 -8.76 -5.12 -8.58
C TRP A 144 -8.89 -3.61 -8.44
N THR A 145 -9.94 -3.16 -7.78
CA THR A 145 -10.22 -1.74 -7.56
C THR A 145 -9.62 -1.29 -6.24
N ILE A 146 -8.87 -0.19 -6.24
CA ILE A 146 -8.37 0.42 -5.01
C ILE A 146 -9.51 1.14 -4.30
N LEU A 147 -9.64 0.88 -3.01
CA LEU A 147 -10.58 1.52 -2.11
C LEU A 147 -9.87 2.52 -1.21
N SER A 148 -10.66 3.42 -0.65
CA SER A 148 -10.20 4.38 0.36
C SER A 148 -9.90 3.72 1.72
N SER A 149 -10.58 2.62 2.06
CA SER A 149 -10.43 1.93 3.35
C SER A 149 -11.03 0.52 3.34
N GLU A 150 -10.74 -0.25 4.39
CA GLU A 150 -11.40 -1.54 4.66
C GLU A 150 -12.91 -1.34 4.94
N ASP A 151 -13.32 -0.22 5.56
CA ASP A 151 -14.74 0.08 5.80
C ASP A 151 -15.54 0.25 4.49
N ALA A 152 -14.91 0.73 3.42
CA ALA A 152 -15.53 0.80 2.09
C ALA A 152 -15.79 -0.60 1.52
N PHE A 153 -14.89 -1.55 1.79
CA PHE A 153 -15.09 -2.96 1.46
C PHE A 153 -16.25 -3.55 2.27
N GLU A 154 -16.23 -3.39 3.60
CA GLU A 154 -17.31 -3.89 4.47
C GLU A 154 -18.68 -3.30 4.12
N SER A 155 -18.73 -2.02 3.73
CA SER A 155 -19.96 -1.37 3.26
C SER A 155 -20.48 -1.99 1.96
N THR A 156 -19.57 -2.38 1.07
CA THR A 156 -19.92 -3.05 -0.20
C THR A 156 -20.46 -4.45 0.06
N VAL A 157 -19.79 -5.23 0.92
CA VAL A 157 -20.24 -6.57 1.33
C VAL A 157 -21.61 -6.50 2.00
N LYS A 158 -21.82 -5.56 2.94
CA LYS A 158 -23.13 -5.35 3.59
C LYS A 158 -24.22 -4.98 2.58
N LYS A 159 -23.91 -4.15 1.58
CA LYS A 159 -24.86 -3.80 0.52
C LYS A 159 -25.26 -5.03 -0.31
N TYR A 160 -24.31 -5.92 -0.60
CA TYR A 160 -24.60 -7.19 -1.27
C TYR A 160 -25.45 -8.12 -0.39
N ALA A 161 -25.07 -8.29 0.88
CA ALA A 161 -25.75 -9.16 1.84
C ALA A 161 -27.26 -8.86 2.01
N LYS A 162 -27.67 -7.60 1.83
CA LYS A 162 -29.09 -7.20 1.88
C LYS A 162 -29.99 -7.98 0.93
N ARG A 163 -29.45 -8.52 -0.16
CA ARG A 163 -30.20 -9.34 -1.12
C ARG A 163 -30.73 -10.64 -0.51
N PHE A 164 -30.09 -11.13 0.55
CA PHE A 164 -30.49 -12.36 1.24
C PHE A 164 -31.44 -12.13 2.41
N GLU A 165 -31.69 -10.88 2.83
CA GLU A 165 -32.61 -10.58 3.94
C GLU A 165 -34.03 -11.14 3.67
N SER A 166 -34.46 -11.16 2.39
CA SER A 166 -35.73 -11.76 1.98
C SER A 166 -35.75 -13.28 1.96
N CYS A 167 -34.60 -13.96 1.90
CA CYS A 167 -34.51 -15.42 1.87
C CYS A 167 -34.87 -16.06 3.21
N SER A 168 -34.59 -15.38 4.32
CA SER A 168 -34.91 -15.83 5.69
C SER A 168 -36.42 -16.08 5.94
N LYS A 169 -37.29 -15.65 5.00
CA LYS A 169 -38.76 -15.76 5.09
C LYS A 169 -39.35 -16.92 4.30
N LYS A 170 -38.58 -17.63 3.46
CA LYS A 170 -39.08 -18.75 2.65
C LYS A 170 -38.67 -20.08 3.32
N LYS A 171 -39.67 -20.91 3.67
CA LYS A 171 -39.51 -22.17 4.41
C LYS A 171 -39.17 -23.39 3.55
N ASP A 172 -39.06 -23.22 2.23
CA ASP A 172 -38.84 -24.34 1.31
C ASP A 172 -37.44 -24.26 0.66
N TYR A 173 -36.93 -25.46 0.38
CA TYR A 173 -35.63 -25.83 -0.17
C TYR A 173 -34.90 -24.70 -0.92
N ASN A 174 -33.71 -24.33 -0.40
CA ASN A 174 -32.76 -23.34 -0.93
C ASN A 174 -33.37 -21.97 -1.32
N PRO A 175 -33.73 -21.12 -0.34
CA PRO A 175 -34.55 -19.92 -0.55
C PRO A 175 -33.91 -18.79 -1.38
N CYS A 176 -32.65 -18.93 -1.81
CA CYS A 176 -31.89 -17.91 -2.53
C CYS A 176 -31.39 -18.33 -3.93
N GLU A 177 -31.80 -19.48 -4.47
CA GLU A 177 -31.28 -20.02 -5.75
C GLU A 177 -31.49 -19.08 -6.97
N ASP A 178 -32.41 -18.10 -6.87
CA ASP A 178 -32.74 -17.13 -7.92
C ASP A 178 -32.19 -15.70 -7.69
N VAL A 179 -31.30 -15.49 -6.72
CA VAL A 179 -30.77 -14.14 -6.40
C VAL A 179 -29.50 -13.85 -7.22
N THR A 180 -29.67 -13.33 -8.45
CA THR A 180 -28.58 -12.84 -9.33
C THR A 180 -28.38 -11.33 -9.25
#